data_AF-A0A1Z8N6Q5-F1
#
_entry.id   AF-A0A1Z8N6Q5-F1
#
_cell.length_a   1.000
_cell.length_b   1.000
_cell.length_c   1.000
_cell.angle_alpha   90.00
_cell.angle_beta   90.00
_cell.angle_gamma   90.00
#
_symmetry.space_group_name_H-M   'P 1'
#
loop_
_entity.id
_entity.type
_entity.pdbx_description
1 polymer ?
#
loop_
_entity_poly.entity_id
_entity_poly.type
_entity_poly.pdbx_seq_one_letter_code
_entity_poly.pdbx_strand_id
1 'polypeptide(L)' 'MATQNSSALSSIINSQIDLVIDKLGKLNDPLSNEITTNKPAVTEAYSALQQLVPYLKVDMTSALGVLITYQDNDGD' A
#
# COMPACT_ATOMS: atom_id res chain seq x y z
N MET A 1 -0.14 -15.54 -22.96
CA MET A 1 -0.20 -14.06 -22.78
C MET A 1 -0.89 -13.64 -21.47
N ALA A 2 -1.46 -14.55 -20.66
CA ALA A 2 -2.14 -14.19 -19.39
C ALA A 2 -1.20 -14.03 -18.16
N THR A 3 0.05 -14.50 -18.23
CA THR A 3 0.98 -14.51 -17.06
C THR A 3 1.83 -13.25 -16.90
N GLN A 4 1.96 -12.43 -17.94
CA GLN A 4 2.75 -11.19 -17.90
C GLN A 4 2.09 -10.11 -17.03
N ASN A 5 0.76 -10.02 -17.06
CA ASN A 5 0.03 -8.97 -16.32
C ASN A 5 0.06 -9.24 -14.81
N SER A 6 -0.13 -10.49 -14.37
CA SER A 6 -0.08 -10.87 -12.96
C SER A 6 1.33 -10.77 -12.36
N SER A 7 2.38 -11.12 -13.13
CA SER A 7 3.77 -10.98 -12.68
C SER A 7 4.18 -9.51 -12.56
N ALA A 8 3.75 -8.67 -13.51
CA ALA A 8 3.97 -7.22 -13.44
C ALA A 8 3.28 -6.62 -12.20
N LEU A 9 2.05 -7.05 -11.91
CA LEU A 9 1.29 -6.58 -10.75
C LEU A 9 1.96 -6.95 -9.43
N SER A 10 2.36 -8.21 -9.26
CA SER A 10 3.10 -8.64 -8.06
C SER A 10 4.41 -7.87 -7.89
N SER A 11 5.09 -7.55 -8.99
CA SER A 11 6.31 -6.73 -8.95
C SER A 11 6.03 -5.30 -8.51
N ILE A 12 4.92 -4.71 -8.97
CA ILE A 12 4.49 -3.34 -8.61
C ILE A 12 4.11 -3.29 -7.12
N ILE A 13 3.34 -4.27 -6.63
CA ILE A 13 2.96 -4.36 -5.22
C ILE A 13 4.19 -4.51 -4.33
N ASN A 14 5.10 -5.43 -4.67
CA ASN A 14 6.34 -5.62 -3.90
C ASN A 14 7.19 -4.36 -3.89
N SER A 15 7.33 -3.68 -5.04
CA SER A 15 8.06 -2.42 -5.11
C SER A 15 7.41 -1.31 -4.26
N GLN A 16 6.07 -1.27 -4.21
CA GLN A 16 5.36 -0.32 -3.36
C GLN A 16 5.53 -0.63 -1.87
N ILE A 17 5.56 -1.91 -1.49
CA ILE A 17 5.84 -2.35 -0.11
C ILE A 17 7.26 -1.92 0.28
N ASP A 18 8.25 -2.18 -0.58
CA ASP A 18 9.64 -1.79 -0.33
C ASP A 18 9.78 -0.27 -0.21
N LEU A 19 9.08 0.49 -1.05
CA LEU A 19 9.05 1.96 -0.97
C LEU A 19 8.46 2.44 0.35
N VAL A 20 7.37 1.82 0.83
CA VAL A 20 6.78 2.13 2.14
C VAL A 20 7.78 1.86 3.26
N ILE A 21 8.46 0.72 3.24
CA ILE A 21 9.46 0.36 4.26
C ILE A 21 10.63 1.34 4.25
N ASP A 22 11.15 1.71 3.08
CA ASP A 22 12.21 2.70 2.94
C ASP A 22 11.79 4.08 3.49
N LYS A 23 10.56 4.52 3.19
CA LYS A 23 10.04 5.80 3.68
C LYS A 23 9.81 5.79 5.19
N LEU A 24 9.32 4.69 5.76
CA LEU A 24 9.16 4.53 7.20
C LEU A 24 10.51 4.44 7.92
N GLY A 25 11.50 3.76 7.34
CA GLY A 25 12.86 3.66 7.90
C GLY A 25 13.63 4.99 7.91
N LYS A 26 13.15 6.00 7.19
CA LYS A 26 13.67 7.38 7.23
C LYS A 26 13.06 8.23 8.33
N LEU A 27 12.02 7.75 9.01
CA LEU A 27 11.41 8.41 10.16
C LEU A 27 12.12 7.97 11.44
N ASN A 28 12.32 8.91 12.35
CA ASN A 28 12.88 8.66 13.67
C ASN A 28 11.78 8.52 14.72
N ASP A 29 12.05 7.71 15.75
CA ASP A 29 11.19 7.65 16.93
C ASP A 29 11.51 8.79 17.91
N PRO A 30 10.49 9.40 18.56
CA PRO A 30 9.07 9.14 18.39
C PRO A 30 8.47 9.88 17.18
N LEU A 31 7.52 9.24 16.50
CA LEU A 31 6.80 9.82 15.34
C LEU A 31 6.17 11.20 15.65
N SER A 32 5.77 11.45 16.89
CA SER A 32 5.25 12.75 17.34
C SER A 32 6.25 13.89 17.14
N ASN A 33 7.54 13.61 17.24
CA ASN A 33 8.61 14.56 16.96
C ASN A 33 8.81 14.74 15.45
N GLU A 34 8.83 13.66 14.67
CA GLU A 34 8.95 13.74 13.20
C GLU A 34 7.78 14.50 12.54
N ILE A 35 6.57 14.45 13.11
CA ILE A 35 5.42 15.22 12.61
C ILE A 35 5.65 16.73 12.71
N THR A 36 6.41 17.19 13.71
CA THR A 36 6.71 18.62 13.92
C THR A 36 8.00 19.05 13.26
N THR A 37 9.04 18.19 13.25
CA THR A 37 10.38 18.52 12.72
C THR A 37 10.57 18.14 11.26
N ASN A 38 9.87 17.11 10.77
CA ASN A 38 10.07 16.51 9.45
C ASN A 38 8.74 16.09 8.80
N LYS A 39 7.76 16.99 8.89
CA LYS A 39 6.41 16.80 8.36
C LYS A 39 6.35 16.34 6.89
N PRO A 40 7.23 16.80 5.97
CA PRO A 40 7.25 16.31 4.59
C PRO A 40 7.53 14.80 4.51
N ALA A 41 8.54 14.30 5.25
CA ALA A 41 8.87 12.86 5.23
C ALA A 41 7.73 12.00 5.80
N VAL A 42 7.07 12.46 6.87
CA VAL A 42 5.90 11.77 7.43
C VAL A 42 4.75 11.74 6.42
N THR A 43 4.52 12.85 5.70
CA THR A 43 3.48 12.93 4.68
C THR A 43 3.79 12.01 3.50
N GLU A 44 5.05 11.93 3.06
CA GLU A 44 5.47 11.01 2.00
C GLU A 44 5.31 9.54 2.39
N ALA A 45 5.68 9.16 3.61
CA ALA A 45 5.46 7.82 4.12
C ALA A 45 3.97 7.47 4.18
N TYR A 46 3.14 8.42 4.63
CA TYR A 46 1.69 8.27 4.66
C TYR A 46 1.07 8.14 3.25
N SER A 47 1.51 8.95 2.29
CA SER A 47 1.05 8.86 0.90
C SER A 47 1.45 7.53 0.26
N ALA A 48 2.67 7.05 0.50
CA ALA A 48 3.12 5.75 0.01
C ALA A 48 2.29 4.59 0.59
N LEU A 49 1.90 4.68 1.87
CA LEU A 49 0.98 3.74 2.52
C LEU A 49 -0.42 3.79 1.89
N GLN A 50 -0.97 4.98 1.65
CA GLN A 50 -2.27 5.12 1.01
C GLN A 50 -2.29 4.54 -0.42
N GLN A 51 -1.20 4.71 -1.17
CA GLN A 51 -1.05 4.14 -2.51
C GLN A 51 -1.00 2.61 -2.51
N LEU A 52 -0.51 1.99 -1.43
CA LEU A 52 -0.48 0.53 -1.30
C LEU A 52 -1.89 -0.09 -1.12
N VAL A 53 -2.83 0.65 -0.52
CA VAL A 53 -4.20 0.16 -0.23
C VAL A 53 -4.96 -0.31 -1.49
N PRO A 54 -5.07 0.47 -2.58
CA PRO A 54 -5.77 0.01 -3.79
C PRO A 54 -5.04 -1.17 -4.45
N TYR A 55 -3.71 -1.20 -4.45
CA TYR A 55 -2.94 -2.34 -4.99
C TYR A 55 -3.24 -3.65 -4.24
N LEU A 56 -3.44 -3.59 -2.92
CA LEU A 56 -3.79 -4.77 -2.14
C LEU A 56 -5.26 -5.17 -2.31
N LYS A 57 -6.19 -4.21 -2.33
CA LYS A 57 -7.63 -4.49 -2.31
C LYS A 57 -8.22 -4.81 -3.67
N VAL A 58 -7.71 -4.22 -4.73
CA VAL A 58 -8.28 -4.34 -6.09
C VAL A 58 -7.43 -5.25 -6.95
N ASP A 59 -6.12 -4.99 -6.96
CA ASP A 59 -5.21 -5.64 -7.90
C ASP A 59 -4.79 -7.04 -7.44
N MET A 60 -4.43 -7.24 -6.17
CA MET A 60 -4.10 -8.58 -5.65
C MET A 60 -5.31 -9.52 -5.65
N THR A 61 -6.48 -9.04 -5.24
CA THR A 61 -7.69 -9.87 -5.12
C THR A 61 -8.22 -10.29 -6.49
N SER A 62 -8.22 -9.36 -7.45
CA SER A 62 -8.49 -9.64 -8.86
C SER A 62 -7.49 -10.65 -9.45
N ALA A 63 -6.20 -10.53 -9.15
CA ALA A 63 -5.17 -11.45 -9.64
C ALA A 63 -5.19 -12.85 -9.00
N LEU A 64 -5.63 -12.96 -7.74
CA LEU A 64 -5.77 -14.24 -7.02
C LEU A 64 -7.09 -14.96 -7.34
N GLY A 65 -7.97 -14.37 -8.17
CA GLY A 65 -9.31 -14.90 -8.44
C GLY A 65 -10.21 -14.89 -7.20
N VAL A 66 -9.79 -14.19 -6.14
CA VAL A 66 -10.58 -13.98 -4.94
C VAL A 66 -11.43 -12.75 -5.22
N LEU A 67 -12.65 -12.95 -5.70
CA LEU A 67 -13.65 -11.90 -5.69
C LEU A 67 -13.78 -11.45 -4.23
N ILE A 68 -13.35 -10.24 -3.90
CA ILE A 68 -13.91 -9.56 -2.73
C ILE A 68 -15.36 -9.33 -3.13
N THR A 69 -16.23 -10.26 -2.75
CA THR A 69 -17.65 -9.97 -2.74
C THR A 69 -17.79 -8.82 -1.77
N TYR A 70 -18.03 -7.62 -2.29
CA TYR A 70 -18.73 -6.57 -1.58
C TYR A 70 -20.18 -7.04 -1.32
N GLN A 71 -20.34 -8.23 -0.73
CA GLN A 71 -21.47 -8.57 0.12
C GLN A 71 -21.25 -7.72 1.37
N ASP A 72 -21.45 -6.43 1.18
CA ASP A 72 -21.80 -5.54 2.24
C ASP A 72 -23.20 -5.97 2.65
N ASN A 73 -23.24 -6.95 3.56
CA ASN A 73 -24.35 -7.12 4.48
C ASN A 73 -24.18 -6.11 5.64
N ASP A 74 -23.64 -4.91 5.40
CA ASP A 74 -23.91 -3.72 6.20
C ASP A 74 -25.35 -3.27 5.87
N GLY A 75 -26.27 -4.14 6.25
CA GLY A 75 -27.60 -3.75 6.69
C GLY A 75 -27.64 -3.68 8.22
N ASP A 76 -26.52 -3.34 8.87
CA ASP A 76 -26.32 -3.11 10.31
C ASP A 76 -25.06 -2.24 10.56
#